data_AF-A0A847H3U4-F1
#
_entry.id   AF-A0A847H3U4-F1
#
_cell.length_a   1.000
_cell.length_b   1.000
_cell.length_c   1.000
_cell.angle_alpha   90.00
_cell.angle_beta   90.00
_cell.angle_gamma   90.00
#
_symmetry.space_group_name_H-M   'P 1'
#
loop_
_entity.id
_entity.type
_entity.pdbx_description
1 polymer ?
#
loop_
_entity_poly.entity_id
_entity_poly.type
_entity_poly.pdbx_seq_one_letter_code
_entity_poly.pdbx_strand_id
1 'polypeptide(L)'
;MKQEVQITFNKLLEINLAIKALLEAKVPNTEGDVYAEFQEKVEKLLSQKGEVIEKLQALKQGSESEFSALKQKEFSEIWGRIKELEAENLEAMQKLQAAISEELAGNKQHSRVISSYKYTKEVQPRLFDDSL
;
A
#
# COMPACT_ATOMS: atom_id res chain seq x y z
N MET A 1 10.32 16.08 -27.35
CA MET A 1 9.24 15.18 -26.88
C MET A 1 9.74 13.78 -26.52
N LYS A 2 10.32 13.00 -27.44
CA LYS A 2 10.82 11.63 -27.18
C LYS A 2 11.61 11.46 -25.87
N GLN A 3 12.64 12.30 -25.66
CA GLN A 3 13.48 12.24 -24.46
C GLN A 3 12.68 12.49 -23.17
N GLU A 4 11.70 13.39 -23.20
CA GLU A 4 10.87 13.70 -22.04
C GLU A 4 9.89 12.57 -21.73
N VAL A 5 9.31 11.94 -22.75
CA VAL A 5 8.49 10.74 -22.62
C VAL A 5 9.31 9.58 -22.03
N GLN A 6 10.54 9.38 -22.50
CA GLN A 6 11.45 8.36 -21.99
C GLN A 6 11.80 8.58 -20.51
N ILE A 7 12.19 9.80 -20.14
CA ILE A 7 12.50 10.17 -18.74
C ILE A 7 11.29 9.88 -17.85
N THR A 8 10.10 10.26 -18.31
CA THR A 8 8.88 10.10 -17.51
C THR A 8 8.47 8.63 -17.36
N PHE A 9 8.63 7.80 -18.41
CA PHE A 9 8.43 6.35 -18.31
C PHE A 9 9.44 5.68 -17.38
N ASN A 10 10.73 6.01 -17.50
CA ASN A 10 11.77 5.47 -16.63
C ASN A 10 11.50 5.84 -15.17
N LYS A 11 11.07 7.08 -14.90
CA LYS A 11 10.72 7.51 -13.55
C LYS A 11 9.53 6.74 -12.99
N LEU A 12 8.50 6.49 -13.81
CA LEU A 12 7.35 5.68 -13.41
C LEU A 12 7.76 4.23 -13.10
N LEU A 13 8.68 3.68 -13.89
CA LEU A 13 9.24 2.35 -13.65
C LEU A 13 10.02 2.28 -12.33
N GLU A 14 10.91 3.25 -12.09
CA GLU A 14 11.68 3.36 -10.83
C GLU A 14 10.76 3.41 -9.61
N ILE A 15 9.70 4.23 -9.66
CA ILE A 15 8.76 4.36 -8.55
C ILE A 15 8.02 3.04 -8.30
N ASN A 16 7.56 2.35 -9.36
CA ASN A 16 6.90 1.05 -9.19
C ASN A 16 7.84 -0.01 -8.61
N LEU A 17 9.13 -0.01 -8.99
CA LEU A 17 10.14 -0.89 -8.40
C LEU A 17 10.41 -0.55 -6.92
N ALA A 18 10.45 0.73 -6.57
CA ALA A 18 10.62 1.17 -5.19
C ALA A 18 9.43 0.76 -4.30
N ILE A 19 8.20 0.92 -4.80
CA ILE A 19 6.98 0.44 -4.12
C ILE A 19 7.06 -1.08 -3.93
N LYS A 20 7.42 -1.82 -4.97
CA LYS A 20 7.55 -3.27 -4.90
C LYS A 20 8.55 -3.69 -3.82
N ALA A 21 9.76 -3.12 -3.86
CA ALA A 21 10.80 -3.41 -2.88
C ALA A 21 10.36 -3.09 -1.45
N LEU A 22 9.59 -2.01 -1.26
CA LEU A 22 9.06 -1.62 0.04
C LEU A 22 7.99 -2.62 0.53
N LEU A 23 7.13 -3.12 -0.36
CA LEU A 23 6.09 -4.10 -0.02
C LEU A 23 6.66 -5.53 0.19
N GLU A 24 7.74 -5.88 -0.50
CA GLU A 24 8.46 -7.15 -0.31
C GLU A 24 9.33 -7.15 0.94
N ALA A 25 9.86 -5.99 1.34
CA ALA A 25 10.50 -5.83 2.63
C ALA A 25 9.44 -6.05 3.71
N LYS A 26 9.65 -7.09 4.53
CA LYS A 26 8.73 -7.55 5.60
C LYS A 26 8.01 -6.37 6.26
N VAL A 27 6.69 -6.32 6.05
CA VAL A 27 5.84 -5.27 6.60
C VAL A 27 6.03 -5.25 8.12
N PRO A 28 6.42 -4.11 8.71
CA PRO A 28 6.56 -3.99 10.15
C PRO A 28 5.20 -4.17 10.81
N ASN A 29 5.19 -4.74 12.03
CA ASN A 29 3.97 -4.88 12.82
C ASN A 29 3.27 -3.52 12.96
N THR A 30 1.95 -3.51 13.05
CA THR A 30 1.09 -2.30 13.07
C THR A 30 1.30 -1.36 14.27
N GLU A 31 2.26 -1.65 15.16
CA GLU A 31 2.56 -0.87 16.36
C GLU A 31 3.98 -0.27 16.32
N GLY A 32 4.06 1.04 16.60
CA GLY A 32 5.32 1.77 16.82
C GLY A 32 5.81 2.60 15.63
N ASP A 33 6.90 3.34 15.87
CA ASP A 33 7.48 4.33 14.93
C ASP A 33 7.88 3.71 13.58
N VAL A 34 8.21 2.41 13.57
CA VAL A 34 8.64 1.67 12.37
C VAL A 34 7.50 1.53 11.35
N TYR A 35 6.26 1.35 11.81
CA TYR A 35 5.10 1.28 10.92
C TYR A 35 4.73 2.66 10.37
N ALA A 36 4.82 3.70 11.20
CA ALA A 36 4.59 5.08 10.77
C ALA A 36 5.59 5.50 9.68
N GLU A 37 6.88 5.18 9.85
CA GLU A 37 7.90 5.42 8.81
C GLU A 37 7.64 4.63 7.53
N PHE A 38 7.18 3.38 7.64
CA PHE A 38 6.80 2.56 6.49
C PHE A 38 5.63 3.20 5.74
N GLN A 39 4.57 3.60 6.45
CA GLN A 39 3.40 4.24 5.88
C GLN A 39 3.77 5.54 5.17
N GLU A 40 4.58 6.40 5.81
CA GLU A 40 5.05 7.65 5.20
C GLU A 40 5.82 7.39 3.89
N LYS A 41 6.69 6.38 3.88
CA LYS A 41 7.45 5.99 2.67
C LYS A 41 6.52 5.52 1.55
N VAL A 42 5.51 4.71 1.85
CA VAL A 42 4.50 4.25 0.87
C VAL A 42 3.73 5.45 0.31
N GLU A 43 3.20 6.31 1.17
CA GLU A 43 2.41 7.49 0.79
C GLU A 43 3.22 8.45 -0.09
N LYS A 44 4.47 8.70 0.28
CA LYS A 44 5.38 9.54 -0.49
C LYS A 44 5.62 8.99 -1.91
N LEU A 45 5.86 7.68 -2.03
CA LEU A 45 6.05 7.03 -3.34
C LEU A 45 4.77 7.06 -4.19
N LEU A 46 3.60 6.88 -3.58
CA LEU A 46 2.31 6.97 -4.26
C LEU A 46 2.00 8.38 -4.75
N SER A 47 2.31 9.40 -3.93
CA SER A 47 2.17 10.81 -4.33
C SER A 47 3.07 11.13 -5.53
N GLN A 48 4.35 10.76 -5.47
CA GLN A 48 5.29 10.91 -6.59
C GLN A 48 4.83 10.17 -7.85
N LYS A 49 4.25 8.97 -7.68
CA LYS A 49 3.67 8.21 -8.80
C LYS A 49 2.53 9.00 -9.46
N GLY A 50 1.66 9.61 -8.67
CA GLY A 50 0.56 10.46 -9.14
C GLY A 50 1.06 11.61 -10.01
N GLU A 51 2.04 12.38 -9.53
CA GLU A 51 2.64 13.50 -10.28
C GLU A 51 3.24 13.06 -11.63
N VAL A 52 3.93 11.90 -11.64
CA VAL A 52 4.52 11.34 -12.87
C VAL A 52 3.44 10.89 -13.86
N ILE A 53 2.33 10.32 -13.38
CA ILE A 53 1.18 9.95 -14.22
C ILE A 53 0.54 11.19 -14.82
N GLU A 54 0.31 12.25 -14.04
CA GLU A 54 -0.24 13.52 -14.54
C GLU A 54 0.65 14.11 -15.63
N LYS A 55 1.98 14.07 -15.43
CA LYS A 55 2.94 14.51 -16.45
C LYS A 55 2.85 13.67 -17.72
N LEU A 56 2.73 12.35 -17.62
CA LEU A 56 2.51 11.46 -18.79
C LEU A 56 1.19 11.79 -19.50
N GLN A 57 0.14 12.10 -18.77
CA GLN A 57 -1.16 12.49 -19.34
C GLN A 57 -1.05 13.84 -20.08
N ALA A 58 -0.37 14.82 -19.50
CA ALA A 58 -0.13 16.11 -20.15
C ALA A 58 0.67 15.95 -21.45
N LEU A 59 1.73 15.13 -21.44
CA LEU A 59 2.52 14.81 -22.65
C LEU A 59 1.68 14.10 -23.72
N LYS A 60 0.77 13.21 -23.31
CA LYS A 60 -0.18 12.57 -24.21
C LYS A 60 -1.14 13.60 -24.84
N GLN A 61 -1.73 14.49 -24.04
CA GLN A 61 -2.69 15.49 -24.52
C GLN A 61 -2.05 16.52 -25.46
N GLY A 62 -0.80 16.90 -25.20
CA GLY A 62 -0.08 17.89 -26.02
C GLY A 62 0.26 17.40 -27.43
N SER A 63 0.42 16.09 -27.65
CA SER A 63 0.71 15.50 -28.96
C SER A 63 0.36 14.01 -29.00
N GLU A 64 -0.93 13.70 -29.06
CA GLU A 64 -1.44 12.32 -28.89
C GLU A 64 -0.96 11.34 -29.97
N SER A 65 -0.88 11.81 -31.22
CA SER A 65 -0.38 11.02 -32.36
C SER A 65 1.08 10.60 -32.18
N GLU A 66 1.96 11.57 -31.87
CA GLU A 66 3.39 11.33 -31.66
C GLU A 66 3.63 10.48 -30.41
N PHE A 67 2.90 10.76 -29.32
CA PHE A 67 2.98 9.99 -28.09
C PHE A 67 2.58 8.52 -28.31
N SER A 68 1.49 8.27 -29.04
CA SER A 68 1.02 6.91 -29.33
C SER A 68 2.03 6.15 -30.18
N ALA A 69 2.62 6.81 -31.19
CA ALA A 69 3.65 6.22 -32.04
C ALA A 69 4.91 5.85 -31.24
N LEU A 70 5.40 6.75 -30.36
CA LEU A 70 6.54 6.51 -29.48
C LEU A 70 6.26 5.37 -28.50
N LYS A 71 5.07 5.37 -27.88
CA LYS A 71 4.65 4.31 -26.96
C LYS A 71 4.61 2.94 -27.62
N GLN A 72 4.10 2.84 -28.85
CA GLN A 72 3.99 1.56 -29.56
C GLN A 72 5.32 1.06 -30.09
N LYS A 73 6.17 1.95 -30.63
CA LYS A 73 7.41 1.55 -31.32
C LYS A 73 8.62 1.45 -30.41
N GLU A 74 8.72 2.30 -29.38
CA GLU A 74 9.95 2.45 -28.61
C GLU A 74 9.79 2.13 -27.13
N PHE A 75 8.59 2.35 -26.56
CA PHE A 75 8.35 2.16 -25.12
C PHE A 75 7.37 1.03 -24.81
N SER A 76 7.07 0.16 -25.78
CA SER A 76 6.08 -0.91 -25.62
C SER A 76 6.48 -1.91 -24.53
N GLU A 77 7.75 -2.30 -24.51
CA GLU A 77 8.33 -3.20 -23.50
C GLU A 77 8.31 -2.58 -22.11
N ILE A 78 8.80 -1.34 -21.97
CA ILE A 78 8.80 -0.61 -20.69
C ILE A 78 7.37 -0.42 -20.19
N TRP A 79 6.43 -0.10 -21.08
CA TRP A 79 5.02 0.03 -20.73
C TRP A 79 4.40 -1.30 -20.29
N GLY A 80 4.75 -2.40 -20.96
CA GLY A 80 4.37 -3.75 -20.54
C GLY A 80 4.90 -4.05 -19.13
N ARG A 81 6.17 -3.76 -18.88
CA ARG A 81 6.79 -3.99 -17.58
C ARG A 81 6.19 -3.15 -16.46
N ILE A 82 5.85 -1.89 -16.75
CA ILE A 82 5.14 -1.02 -15.80
C ILE A 82 3.79 -1.64 -15.44
N LYS A 83 3.02 -2.13 -16.42
CA LYS A 83 1.72 -2.76 -16.15
C LYS A 83 1.83 -4.03 -15.30
N GLU A 84 2.82 -4.87 -15.58
CA GLU A 84 3.09 -6.06 -14.77
C GLU A 84 3.41 -5.68 -13.32
N LEU A 85 4.32 -4.72 -13.12
CA LEU A 85 4.68 -4.24 -11.79
C LEU A 85 3.49 -3.60 -11.06
N GLU A 86 2.59 -2.92 -11.78
CA GLU A 86 1.37 -2.38 -11.18
C GLU A 86 0.42 -3.48 -10.70
N ALA A 87 0.28 -4.55 -11.47
CA ALA A 87 -0.52 -5.71 -11.05
C ALA A 87 0.10 -6.41 -9.84
N GLU A 88 1.42 -6.63 -9.86
CA GLU A 88 2.18 -7.21 -8.74
C GLU A 88 2.05 -6.36 -7.47
N ASN A 89 2.24 -5.03 -7.59
CA ASN A 89 2.12 -4.10 -6.47
C ASN A 89 0.69 -4.05 -5.91
N LEU A 90 -0.32 -4.08 -6.78
CA LEU A 90 -1.72 -4.11 -6.35
C LEU A 90 -2.02 -5.38 -5.56
N GLU A 91 -1.57 -6.54 -6.05
CA GLU A 91 -1.75 -7.82 -5.34
C GLU A 91 -1.05 -7.80 -3.97
N ALA A 92 0.18 -7.26 -3.90
CA ALA A 92 0.91 -7.13 -2.64
C ALA A 92 0.18 -6.19 -1.64
N MET A 93 -0.35 -5.06 -2.11
CA MET A 93 -1.15 -4.16 -1.27
C MET A 93 -2.46 -4.82 -0.79
N GLN A 94 -3.13 -5.61 -1.62
CA GLN A 94 -4.33 -6.35 -1.23
C GLN A 94 -4.03 -7.40 -0.16
N LYS A 95 -2.92 -8.13 -0.30
CA LYS A 95 -2.45 -9.07 0.72
C LYS A 95 -2.14 -8.37 2.05
N LEU A 96 -1.49 -7.21 1.98
CA LEU A 96 -1.25 -6.36 3.15
C LEU A 96 -2.56 -5.92 3.82
N GLN A 97 -3.53 -5.43 3.03
CA GLN A 97 -4.84 -5.04 3.54
C GLN A 97 -5.56 -6.20 4.25
N ALA A 98 -5.47 -7.41 3.68
CA ALA A 98 -6.05 -8.61 4.27
C ALA A 98 -5.37 -8.95 5.62
N ALA A 99 -4.04 -8.93 5.68
CA ALA A 99 -3.29 -9.18 6.91
C ALA A 99 -3.62 -8.18 8.03
N ILE A 100 -3.66 -6.88 7.72
CA ILE A 100 -4.05 -5.84 8.69
C ILE A 100 -5.49 -6.05 9.16
N SER A 101 -6.40 -6.44 8.26
CA SER A 101 -7.79 -6.70 8.61
C SER A 101 -7.94 -7.90 9.55
N GLU A 102 -7.14 -8.95 9.35
CA GLU A 102 -7.07 -10.13 10.21
C GLU A 102 -6.52 -9.79 11.60
N GLU A 103 -5.42 -9.02 11.68
CA GLU A 103 -4.88 -8.52 12.96
C GLU A 103 -5.91 -7.68 13.73
N LEU A 104 -6.61 -6.77 13.04
CA LEU A 104 -7.67 -5.95 13.65
C LEU A 104 -8.85 -6.80 14.16
N ALA A 105 -9.25 -7.84 13.41
CA ALA A 105 -10.29 -8.76 13.84
C ALA A 105 -9.86 -9.56 15.08
N GLY A 106 -8.61 -10.03 15.10
CA GLY A 106 -7.99 -10.68 16.25
C GLY A 106 -7.98 -9.75 17.48
N ASN A 107 -7.56 -8.50 17.33
CA ASN A 107 -7.56 -7.52 18.42
C ASN A 107 -8.97 -7.23 18.95
N LYS A 108 -9.99 -7.12 18.08
CA LYS A 108 -11.39 -6.99 18.51
C LYS A 108 -11.86 -8.20 19.32
N GLN A 109 -11.47 -9.42 18.90
CA GLN A 109 -11.79 -10.64 19.64
C GLN A 109 -11.10 -10.69 21.00
N HIS A 110 -9.81 -10.36 21.07
CA HIS A 110 -9.06 -10.29 22.34
C HIS A 110 -9.64 -9.23 23.28
N SER A 111 -10.00 -8.06 22.78
CA SER A 111 -10.65 -7.01 23.56
C SER A 111 -12.01 -7.47 24.14
N ARG A 112 -12.82 -8.17 23.33
CA ARG A 112 -14.08 -8.78 23.81
C ARG A 112 -13.81 -9.84 24.88
N VAL A 113 -12.85 -10.74 24.67
CA VAL A 113 -12.48 -11.77 25.65
C VAL A 113 -11.99 -11.14 26.96
N ILE A 114 -11.13 -10.11 26.89
CA ILE A 114 -10.66 -9.37 28.08
C ILE A 114 -11.83 -8.69 28.79
N SER A 115 -12.75 -8.07 28.04
CA SER A 115 -13.92 -7.40 28.60
C SER A 115 -14.87 -8.40 29.26
N SER A 116 -15.14 -9.54 28.61
CA SER A 116 -15.89 -10.65 29.18
C SER A 116 -15.20 -11.25 30.40
N TYR A 117 -13.87 -11.38 30.40
CA TYR A 117 -13.11 -11.91 31.53
C TYR A 117 -13.10 -10.93 32.72
N LYS A 118 -12.98 -9.62 32.47
CA LYS A 118 -13.15 -8.57 33.49
C LYS A 118 -14.56 -8.59 34.07
N TYR A 119 -15.59 -8.61 33.21
CA TYR A 119 -16.99 -8.73 33.63
C TYR A 119 -17.24 -10.01 34.43
N THR A 120 -16.70 -11.16 34.01
CA THR A 120 -16.86 -12.43 34.74
C THR A 120 -16.16 -12.38 36.11
N LYS A 121 -15.04 -11.68 36.25
CA LYS A 121 -14.38 -11.46 37.55
C LYS A 121 -15.13 -10.48 38.46
N GLU A 122 -15.83 -9.51 37.90
CA GLU A 122 -16.67 -8.57 38.66
C GLU A 122 -18.01 -9.18 39.10
N VAL A 123 -18.53 -10.16 38.34
CA VAL A 123 -19.84 -10.80 38.57
C VAL A 123 -19.73 -12.19 39.23
N GLN A 124 -18.53 -12.75 39.38
CA GLN A 124 -18.38 -13.93 40.25
C GLN A 124 -18.72 -13.53 41.69
N PRO A 125 -19.74 -14.13 42.32
CA PRO A 125 -20.02 -13.87 43.73
C PRO A 125 -18.76 -14.22 44.50
N ARG A 126 -18.26 -13.25 45.27
CA ARG A 126 -17.13 -13.53 46.14
C ARG A 126 -17.62 -14.58 47.13
N LEU A 127 -16.78 -15.56 47.45
CA LEU A 127 -17.06 -16.57 48.50
C LEU A 127 -17.42 -15.96 49.87
N PHE A 128 -17.35 -14.63 50.01
CA PHE A 128 -17.62 -13.84 51.20
C PHE A 128 -18.69 -12.74 50.98
N ASP A 129 -19.51 -12.81 49.92
CA ASP A 129 -20.74 -11.97 49.81
C ASP A 129 -21.92 -12.51 50.64
N ASP A 130 -21.65 -13.42 51.58
CA ASP A 130 -22.48 -13.61 52.77
C ASP A 130 -21.90 -12.79 53.93
N SER A 131 -22.25 -11.50 53.98
CA SER A 131 -22.42 -10.80 55.26
C SER A 131 -23.19 -9.49 55.08
N LEU A 132 -24.48 -9.55 55.42
CA LEU A 132 -25.39 -8.52 55.95
C LEU A 132 -25.64 -7.24 55.13
#